data_AF-A0A969SN47-F1
#
_entry.id   AF-A0A969SN47-F1
#
_cell.length_a   1.000
_cell.length_b   1.000
_cell.length_c   1.000
_cell.angle_alpha   90.00
_cell.angle_beta   90.00
_cell.angle_gamma   90.00
#
_symmetry.space_group_name_H-M   'P 1'
#
loop_
_entity.id
_entity.type
_entity.pdbx_description
1 polymer ?
#
loop_
_entity_poly.entity_id
_entity_poly.type
_entity_poly.pdbx_seq_one_letter_code
_entity_poly.pdbx_strand_id
1 'polypeptide(L)'
;SLLMSTWGNGRQNYINILFGFMLLIGFSMIVAGLYPSIFLISIASFLFFLALPFINSCAQVIFQKKVAPDVQGRIFSLNRAICNSFLPLAYLVAGPLADRIFEPLMTLNGPLAATIGQLIGIGPGRGIGLMFIILGILTILMTIIAYQYAPLRLVNDELPDAYH
;
A
#
# COMPACT_ATOMS: atom_id res chain seq x y z
N SER A 1 14.23 11.89 10.94
CA SER A 1 14.27 13.32 10.58
C SER A 1 15.65 13.82 10.18
N LEU A 2 16.75 13.43 10.85
CA LEU A 2 18.11 13.87 10.47
C LEU A 2 18.71 13.12 9.26
N LEU A 3 18.40 11.83 9.07
CA LEU A 3 18.83 11.06 7.89
C LEU A 3 18.20 11.56 6.56
N MET A 4 17.10 12.30 6.62
CA MET A 4 16.50 12.93 5.44
C MET A 4 17.13 14.30 5.10
N SER A 5 17.85 14.92 6.04
CA SER A 5 18.47 16.24 5.85
C SER A 5 19.82 16.17 5.16
N THR A 6 20.55 15.05 5.30
CA THR A 6 21.87 14.87 4.68
C THR A 6 21.80 14.34 3.26
N TRP A 7 20.62 13.90 2.79
CA TRP A 7 20.39 13.48 1.39
C TRP A 7 19.91 14.65 0.52
N GLY A 8 20.46 15.83 0.74
CA GLY A 8 20.26 17.01 -0.08
C GLY A 8 21.03 16.91 -1.38
N ASN A 9 20.40 16.37 -2.44
CA ASN A 9 20.63 16.83 -3.82
C ASN A 9 19.57 16.39 -4.84
N GLY A 10 18.29 16.42 -4.49
CA GLY A 10 17.24 16.11 -5.47
C GLY A 10 15.86 16.37 -4.92
N ARG A 11 15.33 17.58 -5.18
CA ARG A 11 13.91 17.94 -4.98
C ARG A 11 12.96 16.88 -5.60
N GLN A 12 13.46 16.08 -6.56
CA GLN A 12 12.78 14.99 -7.27
C GLN A 12 12.79 13.59 -6.59
N ASN A 13 13.55 13.36 -5.50
CA ASN A 13 13.70 12.00 -4.96
C ASN A 13 12.55 11.53 -4.05
N TYR A 14 11.77 12.42 -3.46
CA TYR A 14 10.71 12.04 -2.51
C TYR A 14 9.60 11.18 -3.15
N ILE A 15 9.28 11.47 -4.42
CA ILE A 15 8.27 10.73 -5.18
C ILE A 15 8.79 9.33 -5.49
N ASN A 16 10.04 9.21 -5.96
CA ASN A 16 10.68 7.92 -6.22
C ASN A 16 10.83 7.08 -4.94
N ILE A 17 11.17 7.72 -3.81
CA ILE A 17 11.23 7.06 -2.50
C ILE A 17 9.84 6.58 -2.07
N LEU A 18 8.81 7.41 -2.21
CA LEU A 18 7.42 7.05 -1.90
C LEU A 18 6.96 5.84 -2.72
N PHE A 19 7.17 5.85 -4.03
CA PHE A 19 6.84 4.74 -4.91
C PHE A 19 7.65 3.48 -4.59
N GLY A 20 8.93 3.62 -4.27
CA GLY A 20 9.78 2.50 -3.83
C GLY A 20 9.25 1.81 -2.57
N PHE A 21 8.83 2.58 -1.56
CA PHE A 21 8.24 2.01 -0.35
C PHE A 21 6.83 1.46 -0.57
N MET A 22 6.04 2.02 -1.48
CA MET A 22 4.74 1.45 -1.88
C MET A 22 4.90 0.09 -2.57
N LEU A 23 5.90 -0.05 -3.45
CA LEU A 23 6.24 -1.35 -4.04
C LEU A 23 6.71 -2.34 -2.97
N LEU A 24 7.51 -1.89 -2.01
CA LEU A 24 7.96 -2.72 -0.89
C LEU A 24 6.78 -3.25 -0.06
N ILE A 25 5.77 -2.42 0.21
CA ILE A 25 4.53 -2.84 0.87
C ILE A 25 3.82 -3.92 0.05
N GLY A 26 3.59 -3.67 -1.25
CA GLY A 26 2.88 -4.62 -2.09
C GLY A 26 3.60 -5.96 -2.20
N PHE A 27 4.94 -5.93 -2.35
CA PHE A 27 5.77 -7.13 -2.34
C PHE A 27 5.68 -7.87 -1.01
N SER A 28 5.76 -7.14 0.10
CA SER A 28 5.65 -7.72 1.44
C SER A 28 4.31 -8.44 1.65
N MET A 29 3.20 -7.86 1.18
CA MET A 29 1.88 -8.50 1.24
C MET A 29 1.83 -9.80 0.43
N ILE A 30 2.44 -9.83 -0.76
CA ILE A 30 2.53 -11.04 -1.58
C ILE A 30 3.32 -12.13 -0.84
N VAL A 31 4.47 -11.77 -0.26
CA VAL A 31 5.32 -12.70 0.50
C VAL A 31 4.58 -13.25 1.72
N ALA A 32 3.84 -12.40 2.45
CA ALA A 32 3.04 -12.82 3.60
C ALA A 32 1.95 -13.85 3.24
N GLY A 33 1.38 -13.77 2.04
CA GLY A 33 0.33 -14.68 1.60
C GLY A 33 0.83 -15.96 0.91
N LEU A 34 2.08 -16.02 0.46
CA LEU A 34 2.64 -17.13 -0.34
C LEU A 34 2.89 -18.40 0.48
N TYR A 35 3.49 -18.29 1.66
CA TYR A 35 3.91 -19.46 2.44
C TYR A 35 3.58 -19.31 3.92
N PRO A 36 3.07 -20.37 4.58
CA PRO A 36 2.63 -20.31 5.97
C PRO A 36 3.79 -20.56 6.93
N SER A 37 4.78 -19.68 6.88
CA SER A 37 5.85 -19.69 7.87
C SER A 37 5.67 -18.50 8.78
N ILE A 38 5.58 -18.78 10.08
CA ILE A 38 5.51 -17.74 11.13
C ILE A 38 6.66 -16.75 10.95
N PHE A 39 7.85 -17.25 10.62
CA PHE A 39 9.05 -16.44 10.39
C PHE A 39 8.90 -15.52 9.17
N LEU A 40 8.40 -16.06 8.06
CA LEU A 40 8.19 -15.29 6.83
C LEU A 40 7.14 -14.19 7.02
N ILE A 41 6.01 -14.54 7.65
CA ILE A 41 4.92 -13.60 7.95
C ILE A 41 5.41 -12.50 8.90
N SER A 42 6.25 -12.85 9.89
CA SER A 42 6.82 -11.88 10.83
C SER A 42 7.73 -10.88 10.11
N ILE A 43 8.62 -11.36 9.25
CA ILE A 43 9.50 -10.50 8.45
C ILE A 43 8.69 -9.61 7.51
N ALA A 44 7.71 -10.18 6.80
CA ALA A 44 6.85 -9.43 5.91
C ALA A 44 6.06 -8.34 6.67
N SER A 45 5.45 -8.70 7.80
CA SER A 45 4.72 -7.74 8.63
C SER A 45 5.65 -6.62 9.13
N PHE A 46 6.88 -6.96 9.55
CA PHE A 46 7.88 -5.97 9.96
C PHE A 46 8.22 -5.01 8.81
N LEU A 47 8.50 -5.51 7.61
CA LEU A 47 8.78 -4.66 6.44
C LEU A 47 7.58 -3.78 6.08
N PHE A 48 6.36 -4.31 6.17
CA PHE A 48 5.13 -3.58 5.91
C PHE A 48 4.97 -2.40 6.89
N PHE A 49 5.08 -2.67 8.19
CA PHE A 49 4.96 -1.64 9.22
C PHE A 49 6.11 -0.63 9.19
N LEU A 50 7.31 -1.05 8.79
CA LEU A 50 8.45 -0.17 8.62
C LEU A 50 8.24 0.81 7.45
N ALA A 51 7.64 0.37 6.35
CA ALA A 51 7.43 1.20 5.16
C ALA A 51 6.33 2.26 5.34
N LEU A 52 5.28 1.97 6.14
CA LEU A 52 4.16 2.88 6.38
C LEU A 52 4.56 4.31 6.83
N PRO A 53 5.39 4.52 7.87
CA PRO A 53 5.76 5.86 8.30
C PRO A 53 6.54 6.64 7.24
N PHE A 54 7.36 5.97 6.42
CA PHE A 54 8.07 6.62 5.31
C PHE A 54 7.09 7.12 4.25
N ILE A 55 6.14 6.27 3.84
CA ILE A 55 5.11 6.65 2.86
C ILE A 55 4.28 7.83 3.38
N ASN A 56 3.81 7.76 4.63
CA ASN A 56 3.04 8.83 5.24
C ASN A 56 3.86 10.12 5.35
N SER A 57 5.13 10.04 5.74
CA SER A 57 6.02 11.20 5.82
C SER A 57 6.23 11.86 4.45
N CYS A 58 6.54 11.06 3.43
CA CYS A 58 6.73 11.58 2.07
C CYS A 58 5.43 12.18 1.51
N ALA A 59 4.30 11.49 1.70
CA ALA A 59 2.99 11.99 1.26
C ALA A 59 2.64 13.31 1.96
N GLN A 60 2.87 13.42 3.26
CA GLN A 60 2.63 14.64 4.02
C GLN A 60 3.48 15.81 3.52
N VAL A 61 4.77 15.58 3.26
CA VAL A 61 5.67 16.63 2.71
C VAL A 61 5.22 17.08 1.32
N ILE A 62 4.81 16.15 0.45
CA ILE A 62 4.31 16.49 -0.89
C ILE A 62 3.03 17.33 -0.80
N PHE A 63 2.07 16.91 0.03
CA PHE A 63 0.84 17.68 0.25
C PHE A 63 1.13 19.06 0.84
N GLN A 64 2.06 19.15 1.80
CA GLN A 64 2.41 20.42 2.43
C GLN A 64 3.01 21.44 1.45
N LYS A 65 3.85 20.97 0.50
CA LYS A 65 4.46 21.84 -0.52
C LYS A 65 3.46 22.33 -1.57
N LYS A 66 2.41 21.56 -1.82
CA LYS A 66 1.46 21.80 -2.92
C LYS A 66 0.21 22.56 -2.53
N VAL A 67 -0.19 22.45 -1.28
CA VAL A 67 -1.42 23.05 -0.79
C VAL A 67 -1.10 24.36 -0.10
N ALA A 68 -1.73 25.45 -0.57
CA ALA A 68 -1.61 26.76 0.05
C ALA A 68 -1.95 26.71 1.55
N PRO A 69 -1.17 27.37 2.42
CA PRO A 69 -1.28 27.27 3.88
C PRO A 69 -2.69 27.62 4.39
N ASP A 70 -3.37 28.58 3.74
CA ASP A 70 -4.68 29.10 4.16
C ASP A 70 -5.82 28.07 4.06
N VAL A 71 -5.70 27.09 3.15
CA VAL A 71 -6.71 26.02 2.96
C VAL A 71 -6.21 24.65 3.39
N GLN A 72 -4.96 24.55 3.85
CA GLN A 72 -4.29 23.30 4.18
C GLN A 72 -5.06 22.52 5.25
N GLY A 73 -5.48 23.19 6.34
CA GLY A 73 -6.27 22.56 7.40
C GLY A 73 -7.58 21.94 6.91
N ARG A 74 -8.27 22.59 5.96
CA ARG A 74 -9.55 22.10 5.39
C ARG A 74 -9.33 20.89 4.49
N ILE A 75 -8.31 20.92 3.64
CA ILE A 75 -7.99 19.81 2.73
C ILE A 75 -7.54 18.57 3.52
N PHE A 76 -6.68 18.74 4.53
CA PHE A 76 -6.25 17.63 5.37
C PHE A 76 -7.40 17.01 6.17
N SER A 77 -8.30 17.81 6.72
CA SER A 77 -9.45 17.30 7.47
C SER A 77 -10.46 16.58 6.58
N LEU A 78 -10.75 17.09 5.37
CA LEU A 78 -11.57 16.38 4.38
C LEU A 78 -10.93 15.05 3.95
N ASN A 79 -9.65 15.07 3.58
CA ASN A 79 -8.94 13.86 3.17
C ASN A 79 -8.92 12.82 4.30
N ARG A 80 -8.66 13.26 5.54
CA ARG A 80 -8.67 12.37 6.70
C ARG A 80 -10.06 11.82 7.01
N ALA A 81 -11.12 12.62 6.86
CA ALA A 81 -12.49 12.16 7.00
C ALA A 81 -12.80 11.05 5.97
N ILE A 82 -12.47 11.28 4.70
CA ILE A 82 -12.65 10.31 3.61
C ILE A 82 -11.90 9.00 3.92
N CYS A 83 -10.59 9.09 4.21
CA CYS A 83 -9.77 7.92 4.54
C CYS A 83 -10.31 7.16 5.76
N ASN A 84 -10.76 7.86 6.79
CA ASN A 84 -11.29 7.24 7.99
C ASN A 84 -12.67 6.59 7.77
N SER A 85 -13.46 7.08 6.80
CA SER A 85 -14.70 6.43 6.38
C SER A 85 -14.48 5.15 5.58
N PHE A 86 -13.36 5.02 4.87
CA PHE A 86 -13.00 3.76 4.18
C PHE A 86 -12.57 2.66 5.15
N LEU A 87 -12.02 2.99 6.32
CA LEU A 87 -11.60 1.99 7.31
C LEU A 87 -12.74 1.05 7.76
N PRO A 88 -13.90 1.54 8.26
CA PRO A 88 -15.00 0.67 8.66
C PRO A 88 -15.60 -0.09 7.48
N LEU A 89 -15.65 0.52 6.28
CA LEU A 89 -16.09 -0.17 5.07
C LEU A 89 -15.16 -1.34 4.71
N ALA A 90 -13.84 -1.15 4.83
CA ALA A 90 -12.87 -2.20 4.60
C ALA A 90 -13.07 -3.36 5.59
N TYR A 91 -13.25 -3.08 6.88
CA TYR A 91 -13.53 -4.14 7.87
C TYR A 91 -14.85 -4.86 7.61
N LEU A 92 -15.90 -4.13 7.21
CA LEU A 92 -17.20 -4.70 6.92
C LEU A 92 -17.17 -5.65 5.72
N VAL A 93 -16.35 -5.36 4.71
CA VAL A 93 -16.24 -6.18 3.50
C VAL A 93 -15.20 -7.29 3.67
N ALA A 94 -14.07 -7.03 4.33
CA ALA A 94 -12.95 -7.97 4.42
C ALA A 94 -13.34 -9.29 5.10
N GLY A 95 -14.11 -9.26 6.19
CA GLY A 95 -14.54 -10.46 6.91
C GLY A 95 -15.39 -11.40 6.04
N PRO A 96 -16.57 -10.97 5.56
CA PRO A 96 -17.41 -11.79 4.69
C PRO A 96 -16.69 -12.25 3.42
N LEU A 97 -15.83 -11.40 2.86
CA LEU A 97 -15.07 -11.73 1.66
C LEU A 97 -14.06 -12.86 1.98
N ALA A 98 -13.41 -12.82 3.15
CA ALA A 98 -12.45 -13.85 3.56
C ALA A 98 -13.15 -15.18 3.79
N ASP A 99 -14.16 -15.19 4.65
CA ASP A 99 -14.78 -16.42 5.13
C ASP A 99 -15.73 -17.05 4.11
N ARG A 100 -16.44 -16.23 3.32
CA ARG A 100 -17.50 -16.72 2.40
C ARG A 100 -17.07 -16.86 0.95
N ILE A 101 -15.99 -16.20 0.54
CA ILE A 101 -15.52 -16.24 -0.84
C ILE A 101 -14.14 -16.89 -0.90
N PHE A 102 -13.13 -16.31 -0.25
CA PHE A 102 -11.76 -16.78 -0.44
C PHE A 102 -11.45 -18.11 0.26
N GLU A 103 -12.01 -18.35 1.45
CA GLU A 103 -11.83 -19.60 2.16
C GLU A 103 -12.46 -20.80 1.43
N PRO A 104 -13.74 -20.79 0.99
CA PRO A 104 -14.30 -21.91 0.23
C PRO A 104 -13.58 -22.17 -1.10
N LEU A 105 -13.09 -21.13 -1.78
CA LEU A 105 -12.31 -21.28 -3.01
C LEU A 105 -10.98 -22.04 -2.79
N MET A 106 -10.43 -22.00 -1.58
CA MET A 106 -9.17 -22.64 -1.17
C MET A 106 -9.36 -23.90 -0.31
N THR A 107 -10.56 -24.48 -0.32
CA THR A 107 -10.80 -25.79 0.28
C THR A 107 -10.36 -26.92 -0.66
N LEU A 108 -10.26 -28.16 -0.14
CA LEU A 108 -9.76 -29.34 -0.88
C LEU A 108 -10.50 -29.60 -2.20
N ASN A 109 -11.79 -29.23 -2.27
CA ASN A 109 -12.63 -29.39 -3.48
C ASN A 109 -12.90 -28.05 -4.20
N GLY A 110 -12.19 -26.98 -3.83
CA GLY A 110 -12.39 -25.66 -4.40
C GLY A 110 -11.86 -25.56 -5.84
N PRO A 111 -12.46 -24.72 -6.70
CA PRO A 111 -12.03 -24.58 -8.09
C PRO A 111 -10.60 -24.01 -8.22
N LEU A 112 -10.14 -23.22 -7.24
CA LEU A 112 -8.78 -22.68 -7.22
C LEU A 112 -7.76 -23.65 -6.60
N ALA A 113 -8.21 -24.74 -5.97
CA ALA A 113 -7.34 -25.71 -5.30
C ALA A 113 -6.34 -26.35 -6.27
N ALA A 114 -6.79 -26.68 -7.50
CA ALA A 114 -5.98 -27.36 -8.50
C ALA A 114 -4.96 -26.46 -9.20
N THR A 115 -5.10 -25.13 -9.15
CA THR A 115 -4.18 -24.17 -9.78
C THR A 115 -3.45 -23.36 -8.74
N ILE A 116 -4.13 -22.39 -8.14
CA ILE A 116 -3.55 -21.45 -7.19
C ILE A 116 -3.25 -22.14 -5.84
N GLY A 117 -4.05 -23.15 -5.47
CA GLY A 117 -3.82 -23.99 -4.30
C GLY A 117 -2.54 -24.82 -4.36
N GLN A 118 -1.99 -25.11 -5.55
CA GLN A 118 -0.69 -25.77 -5.68
C GLN A 118 0.48 -24.85 -5.31
N LEU A 119 0.33 -23.53 -5.54
CA LEU A 119 1.37 -22.54 -5.26
C LEU A 119 1.37 -22.10 -3.78
N ILE A 120 0.19 -21.87 -3.22
CA ILE A 120 0.02 -21.23 -1.89
C ILE A 120 -0.39 -22.25 -0.81
N GLY A 121 -0.78 -23.45 -1.23
CA GLY A 121 -1.36 -24.49 -0.38
C GLY A 121 -2.87 -24.36 -0.25
N ILE A 122 -3.50 -25.43 0.23
CA ILE A 122 -4.95 -25.56 0.47
C ILE A 122 -5.15 -25.78 1.97
N GLY A 123 -6.23 -25.23 2.55
CA GLY A 123 -6.55 -25.44 3.97
C GLY A 123 -7.02 -24.18 4.72
N PRO A 124 -7.31 -24.30 6.03
CA PRO A 124 -7.83 -23.20 6.84
C PRO A 124 -6.86 -22.02 6.84
N GLY A 125 -7.39 -20.81 6.70
CA GLY A 125 -6.60 -19.57 6.64
C GLY A 125 -5.91 -19.29 5.30
N ARG A 126 -5.97 -20.19 4.30
CA ARG A 126 -5.42 -19.90 2.95
C ARG A 126 -6.20 -18.84 2.19
N GLY A 127 -7.50 -18.69 2.48
CA GLY A 127 -8.31 -17.64 1.92
C GLY A 127 -7.74 -16.25 2.23
N ILE A 128 -7.29 -16.05 3.48
CA ILE A 128 -6.65 -14.81 3.92
C ILE A 128 -5.30 -14.61 3.21
N GLY A 129 -4.50 -15.68 3.04
CA GLY A 129 -3.26 -15.63 2.27
C GLY A 129 -3.47 -15.17 0.82
N LEU A 130 -4.51 -15.68 0.15
CA LEU A 130 -4.90 -15.20 -1.18
C LEU A 130 -5.27 -13.73 -1.21
N MET A 131 -6.04 -13.27 -0.22
CA MET A 131 -6.40 -11.87 -0.13
C MET A 131 -5.15 -10.98 -0.06
N PHE A 132 -4.17 -11.35 0.77
CA PHE A 132 -2.91 -10.61 0.88
C PHE A 132 -2.15 -10.55 -0.45
N ILE A 133 -2.11 -11.65 -1.20
CA ILE A 133 -1.48 -11.68 -2.53
C ILE A 133 -2.22 -10.79 -3.51
N ILE A 134 -3.55 -10.88 -3.57
CA ILE A 134 -4.35 -10.07 -4.49
C ILE A 134 -4.23 -8.59 -4.14
N LEU A 135 -4.31 -8.23 -2.85
CA LEU A 135 -4.13 -6.86 -2.38
C LEU A 135 -2.71 -6.35 -2.65
N GLY A 136 -1.69 -7.19 -2.49
CA GLY A 136 -0.31 -6.85 -2.80
C GLY A 136 -0.10 -6.59 -4.30
N ILE A 137 -0.66 -7.44 -5.17
CA ILE A 137 -0.65 -7.25 -6.63
C ILE A 137 -1.39 -5.98 -7.01
N LEU A 138 -2.60 -5.76 -6.47
CA LEU A 138 -3.37 -4.54 -6.72
C LEU A 138 -2.61 -3.29 -6.27
N THR A 139 -1.94 -3.35 -5.12
CA THR A 139 -1.11 -2.25 -4.62
C THR A 139 0.05 -1.97 -5.59
N ILE A 140 0.77 -3.00 -6.05
CA ILE A 140 1.84 -2.84 -7.04
C ILE A 140 1.31 -2.24 -8.34
N LEU A 141 0.19 -2.76 -8.86
CA LEU A 141 -0.43 -2.26 -10.09
C LEU A 141 -0.84 -0.78 -9.94
N MET A 142 -1.52 -0.43 -8.85
CA MET A 142 -1.88 0.96 -8.56
C MET A 142 -0.65 1.86 -8.45
N THR A 143 0.42 1.36 -7.82
CA THR A 143 1.70 2.07 -7.69
C THR A 143 2.34 2.32 -9.05
N ILE A 144 2.34 1.32 -9.94
CA ILE A 144 2.87 1.43 -11.30
C ILE A 144 2.02 2.39 -12.14
N ILE A 145 0.69 2.29 -12.07
CA ILE A 145 -0.23 3.19 -12.79
C ILE A 145 0.00 4.63 -12.32
N ALA A 146 0.03 4.86 -11.00
CA ALA A 146 0.29 6.18 -10.43
C ALA A 146 1.67 6.73 -10.81
N TYR A 147 2.68 5.87 -10.96
CA TYR A 147 4.01 6.28 -11.45
C TYR A 147 4.01 6.65 -12.94
N GLN A 148 3.20 5.97 -13.76
CA GLN A 148 3.06 6.25 -15.19
C GLN A 148 2.23 7.51 -15.48
N TYR A 149 1.35 7.90 -14.56
CA TYR A 149 0.62 9.18 -14.66
C TYR A 149 1.60 10.35 -14.56
N ALA A 150 1.94 10.94 -15.72
CA ALA A 150 2.88 12.04 -15.84
C ALA A 150 2.64 13.22 -14.88
N PRO A 151 1.38 13.64 -14.59
CA PRO A 151 1.14 14.72 -13.62
C PRO A 151 1.60 14.36 -12.19
N LEU A 152 1.52 13.09 -11.79
CA LEU A 152 1.99 12.63 -10.47
C LEU A 152 3.51 12.45 -10.43
N ARG A 153 4.13 12.11 -11.57
CA ARG A 153 5.58 11.95 -11.70
C ARG A 153 6.31 13.30 -11.78
N LEU A 154 5.76 14.25 -12.53
CA LEU A 154 6.27 15.61 -12.73
C LEU A 154 5.61 16.62 -11.80
N VAL A 155 4.97 16.16 -10.73
CA VAL A 155 4.26 17.04 -9.81
C VAL A 155 5.21 18.14 -9.28
N ASN A 156 6.51 17.87 -9.13
CA ASN A 156 7.51 18.87 -8.72
C ASN A 156 7.91 19.88 -9.80
N ASP A 157 7.64 19.58 -11.08
CA ASP A 157 8.02 20.41 -12.23
C ASP A 157 6.82 21.20 -12.80
N GLU A 158 5.57 20.70 -12.67
CA GLU A 158 4.36 21.35 -13.21
C GLU A 158 3.65 22.34 -12.28
N LEU A 159 3.83 22.20 -10.96
CA LEU A 159 3.22 23.09 -9.97
C LEU A 159 4.32 23.94 -9.34
N PRO A 160 4.38 25.27 -9.57
CA PRO A 160 5.31 26.14 -8.87
C PRO A 160 5.10 25.96 -7.37
N ASP A 161 6.20 25.74 -6.64
CA ASP A 161 6.17 25.65 -5.18
C ASP A 161 5.42 26.89 -4.64
N ALA A 162 4.43 26.68 -3.77
CA ALA A 162 3.67 27.78 -3.16
C ALA A 162 4.53 28.71 -2.29
N TYR A 163 5.82 28.37 -2.12
CA TYR A 163 6.84 29.16 -1.45
C TYR A 163 7.87 29.66 -2.47
N HIS A 164 7.71 30.93 -2.84
CA HIS A 164 8.84 31.84 -2.97
C HIS A 164 8.97 32.65 -1.68
#